data_AF-A0A497QZ57-F1
#
_entry.id   AF-A0A497QZ57-F1
#
_cell.length_a   1.000
_cell.length_b   1.000
_cell.length_c   1.000
_cell.angle_alpha   90.00
_cell.angle_beta   90.00
_cell.angle_gamma   90.00
#
_symmetry.space_group_name_H-M   'P 1'
#
loop_
_entity.id
_entity.type
_entity.pdbx_description
1 polymer ?
#
loop_
_entity_poly.entity_id
_entity_poly.type
_entity_poly.pdbx_seq_one_letter_code
_entity_poly.pdbx_strand_id
1 'polypeptide(L)'
;MKDWMSQREPIMGSMLTILWKLTFQNKLRIAPKYWYRFGMTNLITSLYAPLRIAERIRFGRKIKKVKITAAPVFIIGHWRTGTTLLHYLLSLDDGWAFATNKEVYLPFLMFTAQKLVDKMLDFALPERRPMDDVKLGKDLPGEEEFALAIRGVKSFLLQLYVPEEYSPL
;
A
#
# COMPACT_ATOMS: atom_id res chain seq x y z
N MET A 1 17.96 0.18 8.31
CA MET A 1 16.52 0.51 8.26
C MET A 1 16.21 1.84 7.56
N LYS A 2 17.00 2.91 7.79
CA LYS A 2 16.86 4.20 7.08
C LYS A 2 17.00 4.09 5.56
N ASP A 3 17.82 3.18 5.03
CA ASP A 3 18.12 3.16 3.59
C ASP A 3 17.06 2.53 2.69
N TRP A 4 16.21 1.62 3.18
CA TRP A 4 15.22 0.96 2.32
C TRP A 4 13.96 1.82 2.11
N MET A 5 13.29 2.16 3.22
CA MET A 5 12.05 2.95 3.19
C MET A 5 12.29 4.44 2.88
N SER A 6 13.49 4.98 3.15
CA SER A 6 13.79 6.37 2.74
C SER A 6 14.33 6.48 1.32
N GLN A 7 14.69 5.37 0.66
CA GLN A 7 15.05 5.39 -0.77
C GLN A 7 13.86 5.12 -1.68
N ARG A 8 12.85 4.40 -1.21
CA ARG A 8 11.64 4.08 -1.98
C ARG A 8 10.46 4.86 -1.42
N GLU A 9 9.58 5.37 -2.27
CA GLU A 9 8.41 6.13 -1.81
C GLU A 9 7.22 5.18 -1.55
N PRO A 10 6.87 4.84 -0.30
CA PRO A 10 5.75 3.95 0.00
C PRO A 10 4.38 4.39 -0.54
N ILE A 11 4.17 5.68 -0.86
CA ILE A 11 2.93 6.19 -1.46
C ILE A 11 2.96 6.28 -2.99
N MET A 12 3.99 5.76 -3.65
CA MET A 12 4.06 5.74 -5.12
C MET A 12 2.94 4.83 -5.66
N GLY A 13 1.93 5.43 -6.33
CA GLY A 13 0.71 4.74 -6.75
C GLY A 13 -0.57 5.14 -5.98
N SER A 14 -0.44 5.95 -4.92
CA SER A 14 -1.56 6.60 -4.20
C SER A 14 -2.35 7.56 -5.08
N MET A 15 -3.54 8.00 -4.65
CA MET A 15 -4.33 8.99 -5.41
C MET A 15 -3.60 10.33 -5.49
N LEU A 16 -3.72 11.01 -6.63
CA LEU A 16 -3.16 12.35 -6.79
C LEU A 16 -3.71 13.30 -5.72
N THR A 17 -4.99 13.15 -5.38
CA THR A 17 -5.64 13.90 -4.30
C THR A 17 -4.97 13.67 -2.93
N ILE A 18 -4.50 12.46 -2.64
CA ILE A 18 -3.83 12.14 -1.37
C ILE A 18 -2.44 12.75 -1.34
N LEU A 19 -1.68 12.59 -2.42
CA LEU A 19 -0.35 13.19 -2.55
C LEU A 19 -0.39 14.71 -2.33
N TRP A 20 -1.31 15.39 -3.01
CA TRP A 20 -1.49 16.84 -2.85
C TRP A 20 -2.03 17.21 -1.47
N LYS A 21 -2.98 16.46 -0.92
CA LYS A 21 -3.47 16.67 0.44
C LYS A 21 -2.32 16.62 1.46
N LEU A 22 -1.49 15.58 1.41
CA LEU A 22 -0.31 15.43 2.29
C LEU A 22 0.68 16.57 2.08
N THR A 23 0.88 17.00 0.84
CA THR A 23 1.80 18.10 0.50
C THR A 23 1.30 19.43 1.08
N PHE A 24 0.00 19.71 1.01
CA PHE A 24 -0.61 20.89 1.63
C PHE A 24 -0.63 20.80 3.17
N GLN A 25 -0.91 19.63 3.73
CA GLN A 25 -0.83 19.38 5.18
C GLN A 25 0.60 19.63 5.70
N ASN A 26 1.62 19.24 4.93
CA ASN A 26 3.02 19.52 5.22
C ASN A 26 3.45 20.96 4.85
N LYS A 27 2.50 21.88 4.58
CA LYS A 27 2.77 23.29 4.25
C LYS A 27 3.73 23.47 3.07
N LEU A 28 3.71 22.55 2.11
CA LEU A 28 4.62 22.50 0.96
C LEU A 28 6.11 22.42 1.33
N ARG A 29 6.44 21.97 2.55
CA ARG A 29 7.82 21.85 3.05
C ARG A 29 8.51 20.61 2.50
N ILE A 30 8.89 20.66 1.22
CA ILE A 30 9.67 19.60 0.57
C ILE A 30 11.11 20.10 0.41
N ALA A 31 12.05 19.41 1.07
CA ALA A 31 13.47 19.75 0.93
C ALA A 31 13.92 19.62 -0.54
N PRO A 32 14.73 20.54 -1.09
CA PRO A 32 15.11 20.55 -2.51
C PRO A 32 15.69 19.22 -3.02
N LYS A 33 16.42 18.49 -2.17
CA LYS A 33 16.96 17.15 -2.47
C LYS A 33 15.90 16.10 -2.85
N TYR A 34 14.62 16.35 -2.56
CA TYR A 34 13.50 15.46 -2.86
C TYR A 34 12.60 15.94 -4.01
N TRP A 35 12.87 17.10 -4.63
CA TRP A 35 12.03 17.62 -5.72
C TRP A 35 11.91 16.68 -6.91
N TYR A 36 13.02 16.05 -7.31
CA TYR A 36 13.01 15.05 -8.38
C TYR A 36 12.06 13.88 -8.06
N ARG A 37 12.14 13.35 -6.83
CA ARG A 37 11.29 12.23 -6.41
C ARG A 37 9.82 12.64 -6.33
N PHE A 38 9.54 13.81 -5.77
CA PHE A 38 8.19 14.38 -5.75
C PHE A 38 7.60 14.55 -7.16
N GLY A 39 8.39 15.04 -8.11
CA GLY A 39 7.98 15.16 -9.52
C GLY A 39 7.69 13.80 -10.16
N MET A 40 8.58 12.83 -9.97
CA MET A 40 8.39 11.46 -10.46
C MET A 40 7.13 10.80 -9.87
N THR A 41 6.87 10.99 -8.58
CA THR A 41 5.69 10.44 -7.92
C THR A 41 4.41 11.08 -8.43
N ASN A 42 4.40 12.40 -8.69
CA ASN A 42 3.26 13.06 -9.34
C ASN A 42 3.02 12.51 -10.75
N LEU A 43 4.08 12.36 -11.54
CA LEU A 43 3.99 11.83 -12.91
C LEU A 43 3.42 10.40 -12.91
N ILE A 44 4.04 9.49 -12.16
CA ILE A 44 3.63 8.08 -12.05
C ILE A 44 2.18 7.98 -11.55
N THR A 45 1.83 8.75 -10.51
CA THR A 45 0.47 8.78 -9.96
C THR A 45 -0.57 9.26 -10.97
N SER A 46 -0.20 10.23 -11.80
CA SER A 46 -1.06 10.74 -12.87
C SER A 46 -1.26 9.72 -13.98
N LEU A 47 -0.19 9.02 -14.39
CA LEU A 47 -0.26 7.93 -15.37
C LEU A 47 -1.15 6.76 -14.89
N TYR A 48 -1.22 6.51 -13.59
CA TYR A 48 -2.13 5.49 -13.04
C TYR A 48 -3.58 5.94 -12.94
N ALA A 49 -3.88 7.25 -12.96
CA ALA A 49 -5.26 7.73 -12.75
C ALA A 49 -6.30 7.13 -13.71
N PRO A 50 -6.06 7.01 -15.03
CA PRO A 50 -7.03 6.42 -15.95
C PRO A 50 -7.33 4.95 -15.64
N LEU A 51 -6.31 4.16 -15.30
CA LEU A 51 -6.48 2.73 -14.98
C LEU A 51 -7.33 2.55 -13.71
N ARG A 52 -7.15 3.41 -12.72
CA ARG A 52 -7.96 3.41 -11.49
C ARG A 52 -9.40 3.82 -11.73
N ILE A 53 -9.62 4.81 -12.59
CA ILE A 53 -10.98 5.21 -13.00
C ILE A 53 -11.67 4.05 -13.71
N ALA A 54 -10.96 3.39 -14.64
CA ALA A 54 -11.48 2.21 -15.34
C ALA A 54 -11.85 1.08 -14.37
N GLU A 55 -11.00 0.78 -13.38
CA GLU A 55 -11.28 -0.20 -12.35
C GLU A 55 -12.52 0.15 -11.53
N ARG A 56 -12.62 1.41 -11.08
CA ARG A 56 -13.76 1.90 -10.30
C ARG A 56 -15.07 1.84 -11.08
N ILE A 57 -15.05 2.19 -12.37
CA ILE A 57 -16.24 2.11 -13.23
C ILE A 57 -16.67 0.66 -13.43
N ARG A 58 -15.72 -0.23 -13.74
CA ARG A 58 -16.00 -1.64 -14.08
C ARG A 58 -16.39 -2.48 -12.88
N PHE A 59 -15.72 -2.30 -11.75
CA PHE A 59 -15.85 -3.17 -10.57
C PHE A 59 -16.44 -2.48 -9.35
N GLY A 60 -16.48 -1.14 -9.29
CA GLY A 60 -16.93 -0.42 -8.10
C GLY A 60 -18.35 -0.76 -7.66
N ARG A 61 -19.27 -1.01 -8.60
CA ARG A 61 -20.63 -1.49 -8.28
C ARG A 61 -20.65 -2.92 -7.76
N LYS A 62 -19.78 -3.80 -8.29
CA LYS A 62 -19.68 -5.20 -7.85
C LYS A 62 -19.10 -5.27 -6.45
N ILE A 63 -17.99 -4.57 -6.20
CA ILE A 63 -17.32 -4.48 -4.89
C ILE A 63 -18.29 -4.00 -3.81
N LYS A 64 -19.06 -2.93 -4.08
CA LYS A 64 -20.06 -2.40 -3.14
C LYS A 64 -21.20 -3.37 -2.78
N LYS A 65 -21.45 -4.37 -3.64
CA LYS A 65 -22.50 -5.38 -3.42
C LYS A 65 -21.97 -6.64 -2.70
N VAL A 66 -20.65 -6.81 -2.61
CA VAL A 66 -20.06 -7.95 -1.90
C VAL A 66 -20.41 -7.83 -0.43
N LYS A 67 -21.05 -8.86 0.12
CA LYS A 67 -21.30 -9.01 1.54
C LYS A 67 -20.24 -9.93 2.13
N ILE A 68 -19.60 -9.47 3.19
CA ILE A 68 -18.69 -10.31 3.97
C ILE A 68 -19.58 -11.20 4.86
N THR A 69 -19.58 -12.51 4.59
CA THR A 69 -20.47 -13.48 5.24
C THR A 69 -19.89 -14.10 6.50
N ALA A 70 -18.56 -14.17 6.60
CA ALA A 70 -17.83 -14.67 7.76
C ALA A 70 -17.16 -13.53 8.52
N ALA A 71 -17.03 -13.65 9.85
CA ALA A 71 -16.32 -12.66 10.64
C ALA A 71 -14.82 -12.67 10.28
N PRO A 72 -14.22 -11.53 9.91
CA PRO A 72 -12.79 -11.46 9.62
C PRO A 72 -11.97 -11.60 10.91
N VAL A 73 -10.81 -12.21 10.80
CA VAL A 73 -9.81 -12.28 11.88
C VAL A 73 -8.82 -11.14 11.71
N PHE A 74 -8.66 -10.33 12.75
CA PHE A 74 -7.66 -9.26 12.78
C PHE A 74 -6.48 -9.67 13.64
N ILE A 75 -5.28 -9.65 13.05
CA ILE A 75 -4.03 -9.89 13.78
C ILE A 75 -3.48 -8.53 14.22
N ILE A 76 -3.52 -8.26 15.52
CA ILE A 76 -3.05 -7.00 16.11
C ILE A 76 -1.91 -7.32 17.08
N GLY A 77 -0.84 -6.54 17.01
CA GLY A 77 0.29 -6.69 17.91
C GLY A 77 1.34 -5.62 17.68
N HIS A 78 2.28 -5.52 18.61
CA HIS A 78 3.42 -4.63 18.42
C HIS A 78 4.34 -5.15 17.32
N TRP A 79 5.10 -4.26 16.70
CA TRP A 79 6.06 -4.66 15.67
C TRP A 79 7.08 -5.65 16.25
N ARG A 80 7.51 -6.61 15.44
CA ARG A 80 8.48 -7.66 15.82
C ARG A 80 8.00 -8.65 16.88
N THR A 81 6.69 -8.78 17.11
CA THR A 81 6.11 -9.79 18.03
C THR A 81 5.71 -11.11 17.35
N GLY A 82 6.09 -11.31 16.08
CA GLY A 82 5.77 -12.53 15.34
C GLY A 82 4.40 -12.52 14.65
N THR A 83 3.70 -11.38 14.61
CA THR A 83 2.42 -11.23 13.89
C THR A 83 2.52 -11.60 12.41
N THR A 84 3.63 -11.26 11.73
CA THR A 84 3.86 -11.69 10.34
C THR A 84 3.93 -13.21 10.22
N LEU A 85 4.63 -13.88 11.14
CA LEU A 85 4.74 -15.35 11.12
C LEU A 85 3.36 -16.00 11.31
N LEU A 86 2.57 -15.48 12.25
CA LEU A 86 1.19 -15.94 12.47
C LEU A 86 0.32 -15.74 11.22
N HIS A 87 0.41 -14.58 10.56
CA HIS A 87 -0.34 -14.31 9.33
C HIS A 87 0.04 -15.30 8.22
N TYR A 88 1.33 -15.61 8.08
CA TYR A 88 1.80 -16.62 7.11
C TYR A 88 1.26 -18.01 7.43
N LEU A 89 1.25 -18.44 8.69
CA LEU A 89 0.72 -19.74 9.07
C LEU A 89 -0.77 -19.86 8.77
N LEU A 90 -1.56 -18.82 9.06
CA LEU A 90 -2.99 -18.79 8.73
C LEU A 90 -3.25 -18.77 7.23
N SER A 91 -2.36 -18.15 6.45
CA SER A 91 -2.48 -18.09 4.98
C SER A 91 -2.27 -19.42 4.26
N LEU A 92 -1.78 -20.45 4.96
CA LEU A 92 -1.61 -21.79 4.40
C LEU A 92 -2.92 -22.58 4.34
N ASP A 93 -3.96 -22.12 5.03
CA ASP A 93 -5.28 -22.74 5.01
C ASP A 93 -6.13 -22.08 3.91
N ASP A 94 -6.46 -22.86 2.88
CA ASP A 94 -7.28 -22.45 1.73
C ASP A 94 -8.71 -22.02 2.12
N GLY A 95 -9.15 -22.32 3.35
CA GLY A 95 -10.42 -21.84 3.92
C GLY A 95 -10.43 -20.33 4.20
N TRP A 96 -9.27 -19.68 4.23
CA TRP A 96 -9.14 -18.25 4.49
C TRP A 96 -8.77 -17.47 3.23
N ALA A 97 -9.24 -16.22 3.18
CA ALA A 97 -8.77 -15.24 2.23
C ALA A 97 -7.98 -14.16 2.99
N PHE A 98 -6.91 -13.67 2.39
CA PHE A 98 -6.05 -12.63 2.93
C PHE A 98 -5.67 -11.64 1.83
N ALA A 99 -5.28 -10.42 2.23
CA ALA A 99 -4.78 -9.43 1.29
C ALA A 99 -3.34 -9.78 0.90
N THR A 100 -3.12 -10.02 -0.39
CA THR A 100 -1.79 -10.29 -0.94
C THR A 100 -0.98 -9.01 -1.07
N ASN A 101 0.36 -9.11 -1.10
CA ASN A 101 1.23 -7.96 -1.28
C ASN A 101 0.88 -7.12 -2.52
N LYS A 102 0.48 -7.75 -3.63
CA LYS A 102 0.05 -7.01 -4.83
C LYS A 102 -1.19 -6.16 -4.61
N GLU A 103 -2.15 -6.67 -3.84
CA GLU A 103 -3.40 -5.97 -3.52
C GLU A 103 -3.15 -4.85 -2.52
N VAL A 104 -2.21 -5.08 -1.60
CA VAL A 104 -1.82 -4.10 -0.59
C VAL A 104 -1.05 -2.92 -1.21
N TYR A 105 -0.08 -3.19 -2.09
CA TYR A 105 0.72 -2.14 -2.72
C TYR A 105 -0.01 -1.43 -3.87
N LEU A 106 -0.94 -2.11 -4.55
CA LEU A 106 -1.66 -1.55 -5.70
C LEU A 106 -3.19 -1.79 -5.59
N PRO A 107 -3.85 -1.25 -4.54
CA PRO A 107 -5.26 -1.53 -4.22
C PRO A 107 -6.27 -0.98 -5.23
N PHE A 108 -5.82 -0.22 -6.22
CA PHE A 108 -6.66 0.38 -7.26
C PHE A 108 -6.53 -0.28 -8.64
N LEU A 109 -5.68 -1.33 -8.74
CA LEU A 109 -5.42 -2.07 -9.98
C LEU A 109 -5.56 -3.59 -9.78
N MET A 110 -6.31 -3.99 -8.74
CA MET A 110 -6.45 -5.38 -8.32
C MET A 110 -7.09 -6.26 -9.40
N PHE A 111 -7.92 -5.71 -10.27
CA PHE A 111 -8.73 -6.48 -11.23
C PHE A 111 -8.46 -6.12 -12.69
N THR A 112 -8.10 -4.87 -12.98
CA THR A 112 -8.08 -4.35 -14.35
C THR A 112 -6.76 -4.62 -15.06
N ALA A 113 -5.64 -4.67 -14.32
CA ALA A 113 -4.30 -4.72 -14.87
C ALA A 113 -3.39 -5.74 -14.16
N GLN A 114 -3.93 -6.87 -13.69
CA GLN A 114 -3.20 -7.87 -12.89
C GLN A 114 -1.85 -8.28 -13.50
N LYS A 115 -1.79 -8.65 -14.78
CA LYS A 115 -0.54 -9.04 -15.44
C LYS A 115 0.51 -7.92 -15.50
N LEU A 116 0.07 -6.66 -15.62
CA LEU A 116 0.96 -5.50 -15.59
C LEU A 116 1.47 -5.30 -14.16
N VAL A 117 0.57 -5.34 -13.18
CA VAL A 117 0.90 -5.26 -11.75
C VAL A 117 1.92 -6.33 -11.35
N ASP A 118 1.71 -7.57 -11.78
CA ASP A 118 2.62 -8.68 -11.51
C ASP A 118 4.02 -8.39 -12.03
N LYS A 119 4.16 -7.98 -13.30
CA LYS A 119 5.46 -7.62 -13.89
C LYS A 119 6.13 -6.46 -13.18
N MET A 120 5.35 -5.45 -12.79
CA MET A 120 5.87 -4.29 -12.07
C MET A 120 6.39 -4.66 -10.69
N LEU A 121 5.66 -5.52 -9.97
CA LEU A 121 6.04 -5.97 -8.63
C LEU A 121 7.20 -6.97 -8.68
N ASP A 122 7.24 -7.87 -9.66
CA ASP A 122 8.38 -8.79 -9.85
C ASP A 122 9.68 -8.01 -10.13
N PHE A 123 9.59 -6.88 -10.84
CA PHE A 123 10.73 -6.00 -11.08
C PHE A 123 11.09 -5.14 -9.86
N ALA A 124 10.09 -4.64 -9.13
CA ALA A 124 10.31 -3.70 -8.04
C ALA A 124 10.66 -4.40 -6.72
N LEU A 125 9.95 -5.48 -6.35
CA LEU A 125 10.09 -6.10 -5.04
C LEU A 125 11.37 -6.95 -4.96
N PRO A 126 12.12 -6.85 -3.85
CA PRO A 126 13.19 -7.78 -3.56
C PRO A 126 12.59 -9.13 -3.17
N GLU A 127 13.34 -10.22 -3.39
CA GLU A 127 12.89 -11.57 -3.00
C GLU A 127 12.67 -11.71 -1.48
N ARG A 128 13.44 -10.95 -0.68
CA ARG A 128 13.39 -10.98 0.78
C ARG A 128 13.40 -9.57 1.35
N ARG A 129 12.74 -9.43 2.50
CA ARG A 129 12.66 -8.18 3.25
C ARG A 129 14.03 -7.80 3.83
N PRO A 130 14.56 -6.60 3.55
CA PRO A 130 15.91 -6.23 3.99
C PRO A 130 16.06 -6.03 5.51
N MET A 131 14.94 -5.90 6.23
CA MET A 131 14.93 -5.68 7.68
C MET A 131 14.96 -6.97 8.50
N ASP A 132 14.46 -8.08 7.97
CA ASP A 132 14.28 -9.31 8.73
C ASP A 132 14.35 -10.61 7.92
N ASP A 133 14.77 -10.52 6.66
CA ASP A 133 14.99 -11.64 5.77
C ASP A 133 13.77 -12.56 5.57
N VAL A 134 12.56 -12.05 5.77
CA VAL A 134 11.33 -12.81 5.44
C VAL A 134 11.06 -12.74 3.94
N LYS A 135 10.63 -13.87 3.35
CA LYS A 135 10.29 -13.95 1.92
C LYS A 135 9.21 -12.95 1.57
N LEU A 136 9.48 -12.11 0.57
CA LEU A 136 8.56 -11.10 0.06
C LEU A 136 8.15 -11.50 -1.36
N GLY A 137 6.87 -11.75 -1.54
CA GLY A 137 6.31 -12.21 -2.81
C GLY A 137 4.96 -11.58 -3.05
N LYS A 138 4.65 -11.28 -4.31
CA LYS A 138 3.42 -10.58 -4.69
C LYS A 138 2.13 -11.29 -4.23
N ASP A 139 2.15 -12.62 -4.19
CA ASP A 139 1.02 -13.47 -3.76
C ASP A 139 1.09 -13.89 -2.29
N LEU A 140 2.14 -13.47 -1.56
CA LEU A 140 2.24 -13.71 -0.12
C LEU A 140 1.42 -12.70 0.68
N PRO A 141 1.04 -13.00 1.93
CA PRO A 141 0.31 -12.09 2.79
C PRO A 141 1.02 -10.74 2.94
N GLY A 142 0.26 -9.66 2.76
CA GLY A 142 0.72 -8.28 2.93
C GLY A 142 0.18 -7.65 4.20
N GLU A 143 0.70 -6.47 4.55
CA GLU A 143 0.22 -5.66 5.67
C GLU A 143 -0.76 -4.59 5.16
N GLU A 144 -2.02 -4.63 5.59
CA GLU A 144 -3.08 -3.74 5.09
C GLU A 144 -2.79 -2.25 5.30
N GLU A 145 -1.88 -1.94 6.21
CA GLU A 145 -1.46 -0.61 6.60
C GLU A 145 -0.91 0.23 5.42
N PHE A 146 -0.24 -0.40 4.45
CA PHE A 146 0.16 0.23 3.18
C PHE A 146 -1.07 0.55 2.31
N ALA A 147 -2.01 -0.38 2.17
CA ALA A 147 -3.21 -0.18 1.37
C ALA A 147 -4.06 0.97 1.92
N LEU A 148 -4.17 1.06 3.26
CA LEU A 148 -4.85 2.15 3.95
C LEU A 148 -4.17 3.49 3.66
N ALA A 149 -2.84 3.56 3.76
CA ALA A 149 -2.07 4.77 3.44
C ALA A 149 -2.26 5.20 1.98
N ILE A 150 -2.15 4.26 1.04
CA ILE A 150 -2.33 4.49 -0.41
C ILE A 150 -3.76 4.95 -0.74
N ARG A 151 -4.74 4.49 0.04
CA ARG A 151 -6.15 4.90 -0.04
C ARG A 151 -6.48 6.19 0.72
N GLY A 152 -5.52 6.76 1.45
CA GLY A 152 -5.69 8.00 2.18
C GLY A 152 -6.58 7.86 3.41
N VAL A 153 -6.76 6.62 3.87
CA VAL A 153 -7.33 6.33 5.19
C VAL A 153 -6.26 6.60 6.24
N LYS A 154 -6.65 7.06 7.43
CA LYS A 154 -5.71 7.25 8.55
C LYS A 154 -4.90 5.96 8.72
N SER A 155 -3.58 6.06 8.54
CA SER A 155 -2.62 4.96 8.63
C SER A 155 -1.36 5.47 9.31
N PHE A 156 -0.68 4.59 10.05
CA PHE A 156 0.58 4.93 10.71
C PHE A 156 1.64 5.40 9.70
N LEU A 157 1.73 4.75 8.54
CA LEU A 157 2.63 5.09 7.44
C LEU A 157 2.53 6.53 6.95
N LEU A 158 1.35 7.14 6.98
CA LEU A 158 1.17 8.54 6.56
C LEU A 158 1.89 9.50 7.51
N GLN A 159 2.10 9.12 8.76
CA GLN A 159 2.82 9.94 9.76
C GLN A 159 4.31 10.03 9.44
N LEU A 160 4.88 9.03 8.74
CA LEU A 160 6.25 9.10 8.25
C LEU A 160 6.44 10.22 7.21
N TYR A 161 5.36 10.67 6.58
CA TYR A 161 5.37 11.77 5.60
C TYR A 161 5.02 13.12 6.20
N VAL A 162 4.07 13.17 7.13
CA VAL A 162 3.61 14.41 7.79
C VAL A 162 3.62 14.19 9.31
N PRO A 163 4.74 14.46 9.99
CA PRO A 163 4.90 14.15 11.42
C PRO A 163 4.09 15.09 12.34
N GLU A 164 3.61 16.24 11.86
CA GLU A 164 2.90 17.24 12.69
C GLU A 164 1.41 16.88 12.95
N GLU A 165 0.79 15.95 12.20
CA GLU A 165 -0.66 15.67 12.29
C GLU A 165 -0.98 14.31 12.94
N TYR A 166 -0.80 14.22 14.26
CA TYR A 166 -1.59 13.30 15.07
C TYR A 166 -2.48 14.13 16.00
N SER A 167 -3.73 14.37 15.60
CA SER A 167 -4.78 14.54 16.60
C SER A 167 -5.19 13.13 17.00
N PRO A 168 -4.83 12.65 18.21
CA PRO A 168 -5.44 11.45 18.74
C PRO A 168 -6.95 11.68 18.84
N LEU A 169 -7.72 10.59 18.73
CA LEU A 169 -9.19 10.48 18.66
C LEU A 169 -9.73 10.28 17.22
#